data_AF-A0A7S2Y171-F1
#
_entry.id   AF-A0A7S2Y171-F1
#
_cell.length_a   1.000
_cell.length_b   1.000
_cell.length_c   1.000
_cell.angle_alpha   90.00
_cell.angle_beta   90.00
_cell.angle_gamma   90.00
#
_symmetry.space_group_name_H-M   'P 1'
#
loop_
_entity.id
_entity.type
_entity.pdbx_description
1 polymer ?
#
loop_
_entity_poly.entity_id
_entity_poly.type
_entity_poly.pdbx_seq_one_letter_code
_entity_poly.pdbx_strand_id
1 'polypeptide(L)'
;ALMIVLDPFSYTMSCPKEAKEPWLWTLGEAQYEWLFQTLSKSNALYKFVFTHHITGGVFGTTKEAGGGGGPKYSRYFEWGGYEPSGEYNWANRRPGWSHGSPHEMMVQFGVSVVFRGHDHLYYQEPVDGVIYNTVMKPSVANAVASTMAIQMAFERGYPGDEVQFQSGYVRVTVTPQQAVVTTISYQGEMIDQYGINPRRTK
;
A
#
# COMPACT_ATOMS: atom_id res chain seq x y z
N ALA A 1 -17.42 5.11 -7.90
CA ALA A 1 -16.26 4.42 -7.31
C ALA A 1 -16.48 4.29 -5.81
N LEU A 2 -15.82 3.34 -5.17
CA LEU A 2 -15.67 3.28 -3.71
C LEU A 2 -14.30 3.86 -3.33
N MET A 3 -14.27 4.69 -2.30
CA MET A 3 -13.05 5.24 -1.72
C MET A 3 -12.99 4.82 -0.26
N ILE A 4 -11.87 4.22 0.15
CA ILE A 4 -11.63 3.69 1.49
C ILE A 4 -10.38 4.36 2.02
N VAL A 5 -10.44 4.93 3.22
CA VAL A 5 -9.26 5.48 3.90
C VAL A 5 -9.02 4.61 5.13
N LEU A 6 -7.80 4.07 5.23
CA LEU A 6 -7.36 3.26 6.35
C LEU A 6 -6.40 4.06 7.23
N ASP A 7 -6.49 3.81 8.53
CA ASP A 7 -5.62 4.35 9.55
C ASP A 7 -4.76 3.22 10.13
N PRO A 8 -3.46 3.13 9.75
CA PRO A 8 -2.57 2.09 10.27
C PRO A 8 -2.00 2.42 11.67
N PHE A 9 -2.34 3.58 12.25
CA PHE A 9 -1.76 4.06 13.50
C PHE A 9 -2.68 3.88 14.70
N SER A 10 -3.98 4.19 14.56
CA SER A 10 -4.92 4.25 15.70
C SER A 10 -4.94 3.00 16.58
N TYR A 11 -4.68 1.82 16.02
CA TYR A 11 -4.66 0.56 16.77
C TYR A 11 -3.26 -0.02 17.00
N THR A 12 -2.22 0.63 16.46
CA THR A 12 -0.82 0.24 16.69
C THR A 12 -0.35 0.83 18.01
N MET A 13 -0.51 0.07 19.10
CA MET A 13 -0.27 0.55 20.47
C MET A 13 1.17 0.43 20.96
N SER A 14 2.07 -0.13 20.15
CA SER A 14 3.48 -0.30 20.49
C SER A 14 4.32 -0.08 19.24
N CYS A 15 5.48 0.57 19.41
CA CYS A 15 6.37 0.89 18.30
C CYS A 15 6.94 -0.40 17.69
N PRO A 16 6.53 -0.79 16.46
CA PRO A 16 6.95 -2.07 15.87
C PRO A 16 8.46 -2.15 15.66
N LYS A 17 9.08 -0.99 15.37
CA LYS A 17 10.53 -0.84 15.20
C LYS A 17 11.32 -1.13 16.48
N GLU A 18 10.87 -0.62 17.62
CA GLU A 18 11.56 -0.83 18.90
C GLU A 18 11.46 -2.29 19.35
N ALA A 19 10.28 -2.89 19.18
CA ALA A 19 10.04 -4.29 19.50
C ALA A 19 10.63 -5.28 18.47
N LYS A 20 11.02 -4.78 17.28
CA LYS A 20 11.43 -5.59 16.12
C LYS A 20 10.39 -6.64 15.73
N GLU A 21 9.11 -6.27 15.85
CA GLU A 21 7.98 -7.16 15.58
C GLU A 21 7.02 -6.47 14.59
N PRO A 22 7.16 -6.72 13.27
CA PRO A 22 6.33 -6.08 12.25
C PRO A 22 4.84 -6.43 12.36
N TRP A 23 4.47 -7.54 13.03
CA TRP A 23 3.07 -7.86 13.32
C TRP A 23 2.42 -6.89 14.32
N LEU A 24 3.17 -6.02 14.99
CA LEU A 24 2.59 -4.99 15.85
C LEU A 24 1.89 -3.88 15.05
N TRP A 25 2.24 -3.70 13.78
CA TRP A 25 1.40 -2.89 12.90
C TRP A 25 0.03 -3.53 12.76
N THR A 26 -1.02 -2.78 13.08
CA THR A 26 -2.37 -3.31 12.99
C THR A 26 -3.42 -2.29 12.60
N LEU A 27 -4.37 -2.72 11.76
CA LEU A 27 -5.63 -2.01 11.52
C LEU A 27 -6.54 -2.06 12.75
N GLY A 28 -6.32 -2.99 13.68
CA GLY A 28 -7.25 -3.31 14.75
C GLY A 28 -8.51 -4.00 14.25
N GLU A 29 -9.14 -4.79 15.13
CA GLU A 29 -10.27 -5.65 14.75
C GLU A 29 -11.45 -4.84 14.24
N ALA A 30 -11.75 -3.71 14.88
CA ALA A 30 -12.86 -2.86 14.47
C ALA A 30 -12.71 -2.32 13.03
N GLN A 31 -11.52 -1.87 12.65
CA GLN A 31 -11.28 -1.36 11.29
C GLN A 31 -11.18 -2.49 10.27
N TYR A 32 -10.61 -3.64 10.67
CA TYR A 32 -10.56 -4.86 9.88
C TYR A 32 -11.97 -5.36 9.50
N GLU A 33 -12.84 -5.50 10.49
CA GLU A 33 -14.24 -5.91 10.29
C GLU A 33 -15.00 -4.89 9.45
N TRP A 34 -14.79 -3.59 9.72
CA TRP A 34 -15.37 -2.52 8.92
C TRP A 34 -14.91 -2.57 7.45
N LEU A 35 -13.62 -2.83 7.20
CA LEU A 35 -13.06 -2.96 5.86
C LEU A 35 -13.73 -4.12 5.11
N PHE A 36 -13.84 -5.29 5.74
CA PHE A 36 -14.52 -6.44 5.15
C PHE A 36 -15.98 -6.11 4.80
N GLN A 37 -16.74 -5.54 5.74
CA GLN A 37 -18.14 -5.20 5.52
C GLN A 37 -18.32 -4.15 4.41
N THR A 38 -17.40 -3.18 4.33
CA THR A 38 -17.42 -2.12 3.32
C THR A 38 -17.14 -2.67 1.93
N LEU A 39 -16.14 -3.55 1.81
CA LEU A 39 -15.77 -4.18 0.55
C LEU A 39 -16.82 -5.18 0.06
N SER A 40 -17.29 -6.07 0.93
CA SER A 40 -18.24 -7.14 0.59
C SER A 40 -19.61 -6.63 0.16
N LYS A 41 -20.05 -5.46 0.64
CA LYS A 41 -21.34 -4.86 0.27
C LYS A 41 -21.27 -3.96 -0.96
N SER A 42 -20.08 -3.76 -1.54
CA SER A 42 -19.88 -2.77 -2.61
C SER A 42 -19.85 -3.38 -4.01
N ASN A 43 -20.79 -2.94 -4.85
CA ASN A 43 -20.82 -3.23 -6.29
C ASN A 43 -20.05 -2.20 -7.14
N ALA A 44 -19.22 -1.35 -6.53
CA ALA A 44 -18.47 -0.34 -7.26
C ALA A 44 -17.44 -0.99 -8.21
N LEU A 45 -17.42 -0.52 -9.46
CA LEU A 45 -16.51 -0.99 -10.52
C LEU A 45 -15.05 -0.58 -10.30
N TYR A 46 -14.84 0.50 -9.55
CA TYR A 46 -13.53 1.03 -9.17
C TYR A 46 -13.52 1.18 -7.66
N LYS A 47 -12.53 0.60 -7.00
CA LYS A 47 -12.36 0.67 -5.55
C LYS A 47 -10.93 1.12 -5.24
N PHE A 48 -10.80 2.20 -4.49
CA PHE A 48 -9.52 2.82 -4.15
C PHE A 48 -9.32 2.80 -2.65
N VAL A 49 -8.17 2.32 -2.21
CA VAL A 49 -7.77 2.33 -0.80
C VAL A 49 -6.65 3.34 -0.64
N PHE A 50 -6.74 4.17 0.39
CA PHE A 50 -5.73 5.14 0.78
C PHE A 50 -5.25 4.80 2.18
N THR A 51 -3.94 4.72 2.38
CA THR A 51 -3.34 4.50 3.71
C THR A 51 -2.01 5.25 3.80
N HIS A 52 -1.54 5.57 5.00
CA HIS A 52 -0.19 6.13 5.14
C HIS A 52 0.87 5.10 4.72
N HIS A 53 0.77 3.88 5.24
CA HIS A 53 1.51 2.70 4.81
C HIS A 53 0.65 1.44 5.03
N ILE A 54 1.10 0.31 4.50
CA ILE A 54 0.48 -0.99 4.78
C ILE A 54 0.82 -1.45 6.23
N THR A 55 -0.01 -2.29 6.84
CA THR A 55 0.25 -2.82 8.19
C THR A 55 1.16 -4.04 8.10
N GLY A 56 2.44 -3.89 8.44
CA GLY A 56 3.48 -4.87 8.09
C GLY A 56 4.47 -4.27 7.10
N GLY A 57 4.86 -5.00 6.06
CA GLY A 57 5.75 -4.50 5.01
C GLY A 57 7.20 -4.95 5.15
N VAL A 58 8.16 -4.04 4.86
CA VAL A 58 9.60 -4.34 4.83
C VAL A 58 10.13 -4.97 6.13
N PHE A 59 11.04 -5.93 6.01
CA PHE A 59 11.69 -6.60 7.14
C PHE A 59 13.17 -6.88 6.83
N GLY A 60 13.93 -7.30 7.84
CA GLY A 60 15.33 -7.70 7.68
C GLY A 60 16.30 -6.55 7.46
N THR A 61 15.83 -5.31 7.43
CA THR A 61 16.68 -4.11 7.45
C THR A 61 16.81 -3.62 8.89
N THR A 62 17.98 -3.13 9.28
CA THR A 62 18.23 -2.66 10.66
C THR A 62 17.49 -1.35 10.99
N LYS A 63 16.83 -0.74 10.01
CA LYS A 63 16.23 0.59 10.13
C LYS A 63 14.71 0.57 10.25
N GLU A 64 14.03 -0.51 9.84
CA GLU A 64 12.57 -0.61 9.77
C GLU A 64 12.07 -2.01 10.14
N ALA A 65 11.11 -2.07 11.08
CA ALA A 65 10.30 -3.27 11.32
C ALA A 65 8.89 -3.00 10.78
N GLY A 66 8.72 -3.20 9.48
CA GLY A 66 7.51 -2.83 8.74
C GLY A 66 7.39 -1.32 8.49
N GLY A 67 6.19 -0.90 8.07
CA GLY A 67 5.80 0.50 7.86
C GLY A 67 5.92 1.00 6.42
N GLY A 68 6.20 0.15 5.43
CA GLY A 68 6.42 0.60 4.04
C GLY A 68 7.09 -0.46 3.18
N GLY A 69 7.86 0.00 2.19
CA GLY A 69 8.63 -0.82 1.27
C GLY A 69 7.88 -1.18 -0.02
N GLY A 70 8.63 -1.67 -1.01
CA GLY A 70 8.16 -2.01 -2.35
C GLY A 70 6.93 -2.94 -2.38
N PRO A 71 6.17 -2.95 -3.49
CA PRO A 71 4.92 -3.72 -3.61
C PRO A 71 5.05 -5.20 -3.25
N LYS A 72 6.20 -5.83 -3.50
CA LYS A 72 6.52 -7.21 -3.08
C LYS A 72 6.30 -7.49 -1.58
N TYR A 73 6.35 -6.45 -0.73
CA TYR A 73 6.14 -6.62 0.71
C TYR A 73 4.67 -6.66 1.14
N SER A 74 3.73 -6.44 0.21
CA SER A 74 2.29 -6.61 0.47
C SER A 74 1.88 -8.04 0.86
N ARG A 75 2.77 -9.01 0.69
CA ARG A 75 2.55 -10.39 1.12
C ARG A 75 2.74 -10.62 2.62
N TYR A 76 3.46 -9.75 3.34
CA TYR A 76 3.96 -10.10 4.67
C TYR A 76 3.19 -9.48 5.83
N PHE A 77 3.31 -10.15 6.99
CA PHE A 77 2.78 -9.74 8.28
C PHE A 77 1.28 -9.49 8.24
N GLU A 78 0.77 -8.45 8.93
CA GLU A 78 -0.68 -8.25 8.94
C GLU A 78 -1.23 -8.04 7.52
N TRP A 79 -0.55 -7.27 6.67
CA TRP A 79 -1.11 -6.90 5.39
C TRP A 79 -1.37 -8.10 4.47
N GLY A 80 -0.49 -9.11 4.45
CA GLY A 80 -0.64 -10.27 3.57
C GLY A 80 -0.63 -11.64 4.24
N GLY A 81 -0.47 -11.71 5.56
CA GLY A 81 -0.58 -12.93 6.36
C GLY A 81 0.64 -13.84 6.40
N TYR A 82 1.65 -13.62 5.55
CA TYR A 82 2.85 -14.47 5.50
C TYR A 82 3.99 -13.98 6.39
N GLU A 83 4.72 -14.92 6.96
CA GLU A 83 6.03 -14.68 7.56
C GLU A 83 7.11 -14.62 6.45
N PRO A 84 8.29 -14.01 6.72
CA PRO A 84 9.43 -14.04 5.81
C PRO A 84 9.89 -15.45 5.37
N SER A 85 9.62 -16.47 6.19
CA SER A 85 9.91 -17.88 5.88
C SER A 85 9.01 -18.45 4.78
N GLY A 86 7.93 -17.76 4.41
CA GLY A 86 6.91 -18.22 3.47
C GLY A 86 5.74 -18.96 4.14
N GLU A 87 5.77 -19.13 5.47
CA GLU A 87 4.64 -19.68 6.23
C GLU A 87 3.48 -18.67 6.30
N TYR A 88 2.26 -19.14 6.02
CA TYR A 88 1.06 -18.33 6.26
C TYR A 88 0.65 -18.46 7.72
N ASN A 89 0.75 -17.37 8.49
CA ASN A 89 0.63 -17.38 9.95
C ASN A 89 -0.54 -16.51 10.48
N TRP A 90 -1.50 -16.18 9.61
CA TRP A 90 -2.60 -15.27 9.91
C TRP A 90 -3.41 -15.68 11.14
N ALA A 91 -3.91 -16.92 11.18
CA ALA A 91 -4.80 -17.38 12.24
C ALA A 91 -4.15 -17.37 13.64
N ASN A 92 -2.83 -17.56 13.70
CA ASN A 92 -2.09 -17.48 14.96
C ASN A 92 -1.84 -16.03 15.38
N ARG A 93 -1.59 -15.13 14.42
CA ARG A 93 -1.26 -13.73 14.68
C ARG A 93 -2.49 -12.82 14.85
N ARG A 94 -3.64 -13.24 14.30
CA ARG A 94 -4.94 -12.56 14.36
C ARG A 94 -6.04 -13.59 14.67
N PRO A 95 -6.02 -14.22 15.85
CA PRO A 95 -7.03 -15.22 16.22
C PRO A 95 -8.42 -14.58 16.21
N GLY A 96 -9.39 -15.26 15.59
CA GLY A 96 -10.77 -14.79 15.44
C GLY A 96 -11.04 -13.96 14.19
N TRP A 97 -10.01 -13.45 13.50
CA TRP A 97 -10.17 -12.60 12.31
C TRP A 97 -10.35 -13.47 11.06
N SER A 98 -11.62 -13.74 10.72
CA SER A 98 -12.00 -14.83 9.82
C SER A 98 -12.00 -14.50 8.32
N HIS A 99 -11.71 -13.25 7.95
CA HIS A 99 -11.85 -12.73 6.58
C HIS A 99 -10.52 -12.73 5.78
N GLY A 100 -9.48 -13.39 6.29
CA GLY A 100 -8.13 -13.35 5.72
C GLY A 100 -7.43 -12.01 5.97
N SER A 101 -6.22 -11.86 5.43
CA SER A 101 -5.44 -10.62 5.53
C SER A 101 -6.05 -9.47 4.70
N PRO A 102 -5.72 -8.20 4.99
CA PRO A 102 -6.16 -7.05 4.20
C PRO A 102 -5.86 -7.20 2.70
N HIS A 103 -4.68 -7.69 2.30
CA HIS A 103 -4.34 -7.90 0.91
C HIS A 103 -5.24 -8.94 0.24
N GLU A 104 -5.53 -10.05 0.92
CA GLU A 104 -6.46 -11.07 0.41
C GLU A 104 -7.85 -10.49 0.22
N MET A 105 -8.34 -9.64 1.13
CA MET A 105 -9.59 -8.90 0.92
C MET A 105 -9.53 -7.96 -0.29
N MET A 106 -8.40 -7.26 -0.49
CA MET A 106 -8.22 -6.39 -1.65
C MET A 106 -8.33 -7.17 -2.96
N VAL A 107 -7.72 -8.37 -3.02
CA VAL A 107 -7.79 -9.27 -4.17
C VAL A 107 -9.22 -9.79 -4.34
N GLN A 108 -9.81 -10.37 -3.28
CA GLN A 108 -11.14 -10.97 -3.26
C GLN A 108 -12.21 -9.98 -3.73
N PHE A 109 -12.18 -8.75 -3.21
CA PHE A 109 -13.18 -7.72 -3.50
C PHE A 109 -12.76 -6.75 -4.61
N GLY A 110 -11.74 -7.12 -5.40
CA GLY A 110 -11.40 -6.44 -6.65
C GLY A 110 -11.01 -4.98 -6.46
N VAL A 111 -10.23 -4.69 -5.42
CA VAL A 111 -9.63 -3.37 -5.23
C VAL A 111 -8.71 -3.03 -6.40
N SER A 112 -8.87 -1.83 -6.93
CA SER A 112 -8.17 -1.37 -8.12
C SER A 112 -6.76 -0.89 -7.77
N VAL A 113 -6.67 0.00 -6.77
CA VAL A 113 -5.41 0.61 -6.34
C VAL A 113 -5.38 0.78 -4.82
N VAL A 114 -4.24 0.46 -4.22
CA VAL A 114 -3.86 0.88 -2.87
C VAL A 114 -2.85 2.01 -3.00
N PHE A 115 -3.28 3.23 -2.71
CA PHE A 115 -2.42 4.41 -2.61
C PHE A 115 -1.79 4.48 -1.23
N ARG A 116 -0.47 4.63 -1.20
CA ARG A 116 0.31 4.69 0.05
C ARG A 116 1.43 5.72 -0.01
N GLY A 117 1.76 6.31 1.12
CA GLY A 117 2.84 7.30 1.24
C GLY A 117 4.08 6.69 1.88
N HIS A 118 4.56 7.34 2.94
CA HIS A 118 5.69 6.95 3.80
C HIS A 118 7.08 6.95 3.14
N ASP A 119 7.23 6.29 1.99
CA ASP A 119 8.55 5.98 1.41
C ASP A 119 9.21 7.15 0.65
N HIS A 120 8.47 8.25 0.47
CA HIS A 120 8.97 9.50 -0.15
C HIS A 120 9.48 9.33 -1.60
N LEU A 121 8.87 8.43 -2.35
CA LEU A 121 9.16 8.17 -3.77
C LEU A 121 7.87 7.78 -4.49
N TYR A 122 7.90 7.83 -5.82
CA TYR A 122 6.88 7.25 -6.67
C TYR A 122 7.34 5.92 -7.24
N TYR A 123 6.47 4.93 -7.12
CA TYR A 123 6.57 3.67 -7.84
C TYR A 123 5.19 3.01 -7.85
N GLN A 124 4.89 2.25 -8.89
CA GLN A 124 3.68 1.44 -8.94
C GLN A 124 3.94 0.07 -9.55
N GLU A 125 3.29 -0.94 -9.01
CA GLU A 125 3.35 -2.30 -9.53
C GLU A 125 2.03 -3.04 -9.20
N PRO A 126 1.50 -3.83 -10.14
CA PRO A 126 0.40 -4.75 -9.85
C PRO A 126 0.90 -5.97 -9.05
N VAL A 127 0.21 -6.27 -7.95
CA VAL A 127 0.40 -7.50 -7.15
C VAL A 127 -0.95 -8.19 -7.01
N ASP A 128 -1.07 -9.42 -7.51
CA ASP A 128 -2.30 -10.22 -7.49
C ASP A 128 -3.52 -9.45 -8.05
N GLY A 129 -3.25 -8.63 -9.07
CA GLY A 129 -4.22 -7.77 -9.72
C GLY A 129 -4.52 -6.46 -8.99
N VAL A 130 -4.00 -6.20 -7.78
CA VAL A 130 -4.15 -4.91 -7.10
C VAL A 130 -2.94 -4.03 -7.41
N ILE A 131 -3.15 -2.80 -7.89
CA ILE A 131 -2.02 -1.88 -8.11
C ILE A 131 -1.62 -1.28 -6.77
N TYR A 132 -0.36 -1.44 -6.36
CA TYR A 132 0.20 -0.72 -5.22
C TYR A 132 0.91 0.52 -5.72
N ASN A 133 0.34 1.69 -5.42
CA ASN A 133 0.86 2.98 -5.87
C ASN A 133 1.45 3.72 -4.67
N THR A 134 2.78 3.79 -4.60
CA THR A 134 3.46 4.65 -3.64
C THR A 134 3.50 6.07 -4.21
N VAL A 135 2.97 7.04 -3.46
CA VAL A 135 2.85 8.43 -3.90
C VAL A 135 4.06 9.26 -3.47
N MET A 136 4.40 10.24 -4.31
CA MET A 136 5.51 11.18 -4.07
C MET A 136 5.32 11.96 -2.77
N LYS A 137 6.43 12.35 -2.15
CA LYS A 137 6.40 13.34 -1.05
C LYS A 137 5.91 14.71 -1.57
N PRO A 138 5.00 15.40 -0.89
CA PRO A 138 4.51 16.70 -1.35
C PRO A 138 5.41 17.89 -0.95
N SER A 139 6.38 17.68 -0.05
CA SER A 139 7.01 18.76 0.73
C SER A 139 8.43 19.16 0.34
N VAL A 140 8.99 18.71 -0.79
CA VAL A 140 10.36 19.05 -1.20
C VAL A 140 10.47 19.31 -2.71
N ALA A 141 10.50 20.59 -3.11
CA ALA A 141 10.87 20.95 -4.48
C ALA A 141 12.29 20.46 -4.80
N ASN A 142 12.49 19.85 -5.98
CA ASN A 142 13.81 19.44 -6.49
C ASN A 142 14.59 18.42 -5.66
N ALA A 143 13.98 17.28 -5.33
CA ALA A 143 14.76 16.13 -4.88
C ALA A 143 15.40 15.44 -6.09
N VAL A 144 16.63 15.83 -6.46
CA VAL A 144 17.51 14.93 -7.23
C VAL A 144 17.75 13.71 -6.36
N ALA A 145 17.56 12.51 -6.94
CA ALA A 145 17.84 11.26 -6.25
C ALA A 145 19.31 11.23 -5.84
N SER A 146 19.61 11.33 -4.54
CA SER A 146 20.98 11.08 -4.07
C SER A 146 21.27 9.58 -4.21
N THR A 147 22.54 9.20 -4.39
CA THR A 147 22.96 7.79 -4.37
C THR A 147 22.44 7.07 -3.11
N MET A 148 22.37 7.79 -1.99
CA MET A 148 21.80 7.27 -0.74
C MET A 148 20.30 7.00 -0.86
N ALA A 149 19.52 7.86 -1.51
CA ALA A 149 18.09 7.67 -1.69
C ALA A 149 17.79 6.44 -2.57
N ILE A 150 18.56 6.26 -3.65
CA ILE A 150 18.46 5.10 -4.55
C ILE A 150 18.79 3.81 -3.78
N GLN A 151 19.88 3.81 -3.00
CA GLN A 151 20.27 2.68 -2.17
C GLN A 151 19.18 2.33 -1.15
N MET A 152 18.60 3.32 -0.47
CA MET A 152 17.51 3.11 0.48
C MET A 152 16.26 2.55 -0.18
N ALA A 153 15.91 3.00 -1.39
CA ALA A 153 14.78 2.45 -2.15
C ALA A 153 15.02 0.96 -2.47
N PHE A 154 16.24 0.60 -2.90
CA PHE A 154 16.63 -0.79 -3.16
C PHE A 154 16.56 -1.67 -1.91
N GLU A 155 17.10 -1.19 -0.78
CA GLU A 155 17.01 -1.88 0.52
C GLU A 155 15.55 -2.08 0.97
N ARG A 156 14.68 -1.12 0.65
CA ARG A 156 13.24 -1.19 0.85
C ARG A 156 12.50 -1.95 -0.25
N GLY A 157 13.23 -2.61 -1.15
CA GLY A 157 12.67 -3.53 -2.13
C GLY A 157 11.97 -2.90 -3.32
N TYR A 158 12.25 -1.63 -3.61
CA TYR A 158 11.93 -1.01 -4.89
C TYR A 158 13.04 -1.27 -5.92
N PRO A 159 12.73 -1.31 -7.22
CA PRO A 159 13.74 -1.34 -8.27
C PRO A 159 14.35 0.07 -8.42
N GLY A 160 15.37 0.39 -7.62
CA GLY A 160 15.81 1.76 -7.33
C GLY A 160 16.11 2.69 -8.52
N ASP A 161 16.26 2.18 -9.73
CA ASP A 161 16.40 2.91 -10.99
C ASP A 161 15.06 3.32 -11.66
N GLU A 162 13.96 2.64 -11.34
CA GLU A 162 12.62 2.93 -11.89
C GLU A 162 11.79 3.88 -11.00
N VAL A 163 12.28 4.21 -9.80
CA VAL A 163 11.55 5.06 -8.86
C VAL A 163 11.77 6.56 -9.13
N GLN A 164 10.76 7.38 -8.90
CA GLN A 164 10.86 8.84 -9.04
C GLN A 164 10.87 9.52 -7.66
N PHE A 165 11.89 10.33 -7.38
CA PHE A 165 12.08 10.95 -6.06
C PHE A 165 11.58 12.40 -5.96
N GLN A 166 11.21 13.01 -7.09
CA GLN A 166 10.72 14.38 -7.13
C GLN A 166 9.37 14.55 -6.41
N SER A 167 9.08 15.78 -5.99
CA SER A 167 7.76 16.11 -5.44
C SER A 167 6.70 16.18 -6.52
N GLY A 168 5.45 15.93 -6.11
CA GLY A 168 4.30 15.96 -6.99
C GLY A 168 3.04 15.44 -6.28
N TYR A 169 2.02 15.12 -7.07
CA TYR A 169 0.77 14.54 -6.60
C TYR A 169 0.21 13.54 -7.61
N VAL A 170 -0.73 12.71 -7.14
CA VAL A 170 -1.51 11.83 -8.00
C VAL A 170 -2.88 12.43 -8.23
N ARG A 171 -3.32 12.44 -9.49
CA ARG A 171 -4.68 12.81 -9.91
C ARG A 171 -5.41 11.56 -10.36
N VAL A 172 -6.57 11.30 -9.76
CA VAL A 172 -7.44 10.19 -10.16
C VAL A 172 -8.68 10.77 -10.84
N THR A 173 -8.90 10.40 -12.10
CA THR A 173 -10.10 10.76 -12.87
C THR A 173 -10.96 9.52 -13.05
N VAL A 174 -12.23 9.60 -12.68
CA VAL A 174 -13.15 8.45 -12.75
C VAL A 174 -14.38 8.82 -13.57
N THR A 175 -14.67 8.01 -14.58
CA THR A 175 -15.91 8.03 -15.37
C THR A 175 -16.62 6.68 -15.22
N PRO A 176 -17.88 6.53 -15.70
CA PRO A 176 -18.52 5.23 -15.74
C PRO A 176 -17.76 4.19 -16.56
N GLN A 177 -17.05 4.60 -17.62
CA GLN A 177 -16.36 3.72 -18.57
C GLN A 177 -14.91 3.41 -18.20
N GLN A 178 -14.22 4.34 -17.52
CA GLN A 178 -12.81 4.20 -17.19
C GLN A 178 -12.44 4.98 -15.93
N ALA A 179 -11.46 4.48 -15.18
CA ALA A 179 -10.68 5.32 -14.27
C ALA A 179 -9.24 5.46 -14.76
N VAL A 180 -8.63 6.63 -14.53
CA VAL A 180 -7.26 6.95 -14.93
C VAL A 180 -6.54 7.52 -13.73
N VAL A 181 -5.31 7.05 -13.52
CA VAL A 181 -4.40 7.60 -12.52
C VAL A 181 -3.27 8.29 -13.26
N THR A 182 -3.08 9.57 -12.99
CA THR A 182 -2.01 10.39 -13.55
C THR A 182 -1.13 10.91 -12.43
N THR A 183 0.17 10.66 -12.54
CA THR A 183 1.19 11.13 -11.62
C THR A 183 1.78 12.42 -12.17
N ILE A 184 1.73 13.50 -11.40
CA ILE A 184 2.08 14.85 -11.85
C ILE A 184 3.16 15.42 -10.94
N SER A 185 4.26 15.91 -11.51
CA SER A 185 5.34 16.57 -10.79
C SER A 185 4.89 17.90 -10.19
N TYR A 186 5.67 18.43 -9.24
CA TYR A 186 5.42 19.75 -8.67
C TYR A 186 5.48 20.89 -9.70
N GLN A 187 6.14 20.67 -10.85
CA GLN A 187 6.18 21.59 -11.99
C GLN A 187 4.96 21.46 -12.92
N GLY A 188 4.06 20.52 -12.65
CA GLY A 188 2.89 20.25 -13.48
C GLY A 188 3.15 19.29 -14.65
N GLU A 189 4.32 18.67 -14.70
CA GLU A 189 4.68 17.71 -15.75
C GLU A 189 4.09 16.33 -15.44
N MET A 190 3.60 15.63 -16.47
CA MET A 190 3.15 14.25 -16.31
C MET A 190 4.37 13.33 -16.18
N ILE A 191 4.41 12.57 -15.10
CA ILE A 191 5.47 11.58 -14.82
C ILE A 191 5.06 10.21 -15.33
N ASP A 192 3.82 9.82 -15.07
CA ASP A 192 3.27 8.52 -15.41
C ASP A 192 1.74 8.63 -15.53
N GLN A 193 1.14 7.73 -16.31
CA GLN A 193 -0.31 7.60 -16.43
C GLN A 193 -0.70 6.16 -16.76
N TYR A 194 -1.65 5.62 -16.00
CA TYR A 194 -2.23 4.31 -16.29
C TYR A 194 -3.75 4.30 -16.17
N GLY A 195 -4.38 3.50 -17.01
CA GLY A 195 -5.81 3.25 -17.00
C GLY A 195 -6.17 2.10 -16.06
N ILE A 196 -7.38 2.16 -15.52
CA ILE A 196 -7.96 1.13 -14.66
C ILE A 196 -9.21 0.62 -15.35
N ASN A 197 -9.22 -0.69 -15.59
CA ASN A 197 -10.37 -1.37 -16.13
C ASN A 197 -11.43 -1.59 -15.04
N PRO A 198 -12.73 -1.44 -15.36
CA PRO A 198 -13.80 -1.72 -14.41
C PRO A 198 -13.75 -3.19 -13.99
N ARG A 199 -13.76 -3.46 -12.69
CA ARG A 199 -13.82 -4.83 -12.15
C ARG A 199 -15.16 -5.07 -11.48
N ARG A 200 -15.87 -6.09 -11.97
CA ARG A 200 -17.02 -6.67 -11.27
C ARG A 200 -16.51 -7.79 -10.39
N THR A 201 -16.76 -7.67 -9.10
CA THR A 201 -16.60 -8.77 -8.15
C THR A 201 -17.83 -9.67 -8.25
N LYS A 202 -17.62 -10.99 -8.13
CA LYS A 202 -18.71 -11.96 -7.98
C LYS A 202 -19.11 -12.06 -6.53
#